data_AF-A0A530KHN8-F1
#
_entry.id   AF-A0A530KHN8-F1
#
_cell.length_a   1.000
_cell.length_b   1.000
_cell.length_c   1.000
_cell.angle_alpha   90.00
_cell.angle_beta   90.00
_cell.angle_gamma   90.00
#
_symmetry.space_group_name_H-M   'P 1'
#
loop_
_entity.id
_entity.type
_entity.pdbx_description
1 polymer ?
#
loop_
_entity_poly.entity_id
_entity_poly.type
_entity_poly.pdbx_seq_one_letter_code
_entity_poly.pdbx_strand_id
1 'polypeptide(L)'
;MTRSIKYLAEPKQLLLAWQAPDHLGNRQRWAVGVIDISGQECSFRYVTSDSEFRALNGHGREKLIGLGFLGYPAFSMQRPIHRSEVLPTLMRRLPPRSRPDFGAFLQLYGLAPDANPSDFALLAYTEQNYPATVFPLLIR
;
A
#
# COMPACT_ATOMS: atom_id res chain seq x y z
N MET A 1 12.38 10.84 -24.90
CA MET A 1 12.97 11.39 -23.66
C MET A 1 11.97 11.20 -22.53
N THR A 2 12.19 10.22 -21.66
CA THR A 2 11.28 9.92 -20.55
C THR A 2 11.55 10.94 -19.43
N ARG A 3 10.56 11.78 -19.10
CA ARG A 3 10.66 12.69 -17.94
C ARG A 3 10.64 11.85 -16.67
N SER A 4 11.75 11.81 -15.93
CA SER A 4 11.85 11.15 -14.63
C SER A 4 11.59 12.15 -13.49
N ILE A 5 10.85 11.74 -12.46
CA ILE A 5 10.62 12.56 -11.26
C ILE A 5 11.93 12.61 -10.46
N LYS A 6 12.48 13.82 -10.25
CA LYS A 6 13.67 14.05 -9.41
C LYS A 6 13.34 14.42 -7.97
N TYR A 7 12.20 15.07 -7.75
CA TYR A 7 11.75 15.49 -6.42
C TYR A 7 10.62 14.58 -5.97
N LEU A 8 10.88 13.80 -4.93
CA LEU A 8 9.95 12.84 -4.38
C LEU A 8 9.22 13.49 -3.20
N ALA A 9 7.89 13.52 -3.28
CA ALA A 9 7.07 13.96 -2.17
C ALA A 9 7.00 12.81 -1.16
N GLU A 10 7.39 13.07 0.08
CA GLU A 10 7.29 12.10 1.16
C GLU A 10 5.83 12.00 1.63
N PRO A 11 5.17 10.83 1.49
CA PRO A 11 3.81 10.66 1.96
C PRO A 11 3.78 10.56 3.49
N LYS A 12 2.68 11.02 4.10
CA LYS A 12 2.45 10.88 5.55
C LYS A 12 1.56 9.69 5.92
N GLN A 13 0.83 9.18 4.93
CA GLN A 13 -0.13 8.11 5.09
C GLN A 13 -0.21 7.31 3.79
N LEU A 14 -0.53 6.02 3.91
CA LEU A 14 -0.82 5.11 2.80
C LEU A 14 -2.05 4.26 3.16
N LEU A 15 -2.81 3.80 2.17
CA LEU A 15 -4.01 2.98 2.39
C LEU A 15 -3.81 1.55 1.92
N LEU A 16 -3.65 0.58 2.82
CA LEU A 16 -3.64 -0.82 2.44
C LEU A 16 -4.93 -1.18 1.69
N ALA A 17 -4.82 -1.58 0.43
CA ALA A 17 -5.95 -1.97 -0.40
C ALA A 17 -5.93 -3.46 -0.72
N TRP A 18 -7.10 -4.05 -0.88
CA TRP A 18 -7.28 -5.47 -1.20
C TRP A 18 -8.15 -5.61 -2.45
N GLN A 19 -7.93 -6.65 -3.24
CA GLN A 19 -8.77 -7.00 -4.39
C GLN A 19 -9.24 -8.43 -4.24
N ALA A 20 -10.48 -8.71 -4.65
CA ALA A 20 -11.02 -10.05 -4.68
C ALA A 20 -10.23 -10.96 -5.63
N PRO A 21 -10.19 -12.28 -5.37
CA PRO A 21 -9.66 -13.26 -6.31
C PRO A 21 -10.27 -13.13 -7.71
N ASP A 22 -9.45 -13.31 -8.74
CA ASP A 22 -9.83 -13.05 -10.14
C ASP A 22 -11.08 -13.85 -10.57
N HIS A 23 -11.29 -15.05 -10.02
CA HIS A 23 -12.44 -15.91 -10.34
C HIS A 23 -13.79 -15.36 -9.87
N LEU A 24 -13.81 -14.38 -8.96
CA LEU A 24 -15.04 -13.70 -8.53
C LEU A 24 -15.45 -12.55 -9.45
N GLY A 25 -14.65 -12.24 -10.49
CA GLY A 25 -14.97 -11.21 -11.48
C GLY A 25 -14.98 -9.78 -10.92
N ASN A 26 -14.54 -9.55 -9.68
CA ASN A 26 -14.52 -8.24 -9.04
C ASN A 26 -13.09 -7.67 -9.00
N ARG A 27 -12.85 -6.63 -9.81
CA ARG A 27 -11.56 -5.92 -9.89
C ARG A 27 -11.50 -4.66 -9.03
N GLN A 28 -12.51 -4.42 -8.19
CA GLN A 28 -12.51 -3.29 -7.27
C GLN A 28 -11.38 -3.46 -6.25
N ARG A 29 -10.63 -2.37 -6.06
CA ARG A 29 -9.64 -2.25 -4.98
C ARG A 29 -10.33 -1.60 -3.79
N TRP A 30 -10.29 -2.29 -2.66
CA TRP A 30 -10.91 -1.89 -1.41
C TRP A 30 -9.85 -1.35 -0.47
N ALA A 31 -9.94 -0.11 -0.01
CA ALA A 31 -9.10 0.37 1.09
C ALA A 31 -9.54 -0.31 2.39
N VAL A 32 -8.71 -1.20 2.92
CA VAL A 32 -8.98 -2.05 4.09
C VAL A 32 -8.18 -1.67 5.33
N GLY A 33 -7.15 -0.84 5.18
CA GLY A 33 -6.34 -0.38 6.29
C GLY A 33 -5.60 0.91 5.98
N VAL A 34 -5.09 1.53 7.03
CA VAL A 34 -4.35 2.78 6.98
C VAL A 34 -2.97 2.52 7.58
N ILE A 35 -1.96 3.03 6.91
CA ILE A 35 -0.57 3.02 7.36
C ILE A 35 -0.16 4.48 7.55
N ASP A 36 0.18 4.85 8.78
CA ASP A 36 0.63 6.19 9.11
C ASP A 36 2.12 6.18 9.40
N ILE A 37 2.82 7.24 8.98
CA ILE A 37 4.23 7.47 9.34
C ILE A 37 4.37 8.81 10.09
N SER A 38 5.05 8.77 11.23
CA SER A 38 5.36 9.94 12.04
C SER A 38 6.79 9.85 12.56
N GLY A 39 7.69 10.67 12.00
CA GLY A 39 9.12 10.55 12.28
C GLY A 39 9.65 9.18 11.85
N GLN A 40 10.10 8.38 12.82
CA GLN A 40 10.59 7.01 12.60
C GLN A 40 9.53 5.94 12.91
N GLU A 41 8.37 6.32 13.43
CA GLU A 41 7.31 5.38 13.77
C GLU A 41 6.41 5.14 12.57
N CYS A 42 6.21 3.86 12.24
CA CYS A 42 5.24 3.42 11.24
C CYS A 42 4.18 2.55 11.92
N SER A 43 2.92 2.87 11.71
CA SER A 43 1.81 2.13 12.29
C SER A 43 0.81 1.69 11.23
N PHE A 44 0.15 0.57 11.48
CA PHE A 44 -0.89 0.02 10.61
C PHE A 44 -2.15 -0.31 11.42
N ARG A 45 -3.31 0.08 10.91
CA ARG A 45 -4.62 -0.31 11.44
C ARG A 45 -5.55 -0.72 10.31
N TYR A 46 -6.48 -1.61 10.61
CA TYR A 46 -7.59 -1.88 9.70
C TYR A 46 -8.64 -0.75 9.79
N VAL A 47 -9.31 -0.48 8.67
CA VAL A 47 -10.50 0.39 8.64
C VAL A 47 -11.69 -0.42 9.17
N THR A 48 -12.03 -0.23 10.43
CA THR A 48 -13.10 -0.97 11.13
C THR A 48 -14.39 -0.16 11.28
N SER A 49 -14.30 1.16 11.27
CA SER A 49 -15.48 2.04 11.29
C SER A 49 -16.23 1.96 9.96
N ASP A 50 -17.54 1.72 10.01
CA ASP A 50 -18.38 1.69 8.79
C ASP A 50 -18.42 3.06 8.10
N SER A 51 -18.39 4.17 8.85
CA SER A 51 -18.38 5.51 8.27
C SER A 51 -17.06 5.80 7.52
N GLU A 52 -15.92 5.44 8.11
CA GLU A 52 -14.61 5.57 7.47
C GLU A 52 -14.51 4.64 6.25
N PHE A 53 -14.98 3.41 6.38
CA PHE A 53 -14.95 2.42 5.30
C PHE A 53 -15.80 2.88 4.11
N ARG A 54 -17.01 3.40 4.35
CA ARG A 54 -17.87 3.97 3.30
C ARG A 54 -17.26 5.22 2.68
N ALA A 55 -16.64 6.09 3.47
CA ALA A 55 -15.97 7.28 2.93
C ALA A 55 -14.83 6.91 1.97
N LEU A 56 -14.08 5.84 2.27
CA LEU A 56 -12.98 5.38 1.43
C LEU A 56 -13.42 4.52 0.23
N ASN A 57 -14.52 3.77 0.35
CA ASN A 57 -14.89 2.72 -0.62
C ASN A 57 -16.24 2.94 -1.32
N GLY A 58 -17.06 3.90 -0.88
CA GLY A 58 -18.43 4.14 -1.38
C GLY A 58 -19.46 3.07 -0.98
N HIS A 59 -19.04 2.01 -0.31
CA HIS A 59 -19.87 0.88 0.12
C HIS A 59 -19.49 0.43 1.52
N GLY A 60 -20.40 -0.28 2.18
CA GLY A 60 -20.12 -0.85 3.49
C GLY A 60 -19.24 -2.10 3.42
N ARG A 61 -18.68 -2.44 4.56
CA ARG A 61 -17.71 -3.53 4.72
C ARG A 61 -18.33 -4.91 4.51
N GLU A 62 -19.65 -5.03 4.58
CA GLU A 62 -20.40 -6.26 4.29
C GLU A 62 -20.06 -6.84 2.90
N LYS A 63 -19.88 -5.97 1.89
CA LYS A 63 -19.51 -6.41 0.54
C LYS A 63 -18.11 -7.01 0.50
N LEU A 64 -17.16 -6.37 1.19
CA LEU A 64 -15.77 -6.84 1.29
C LEU A 64 -15.70 -8.22 1.97
N ILE A 65 -16.45 -8.40 3.06
CA ILE A 65 -16.52 -9.68 3.79
C ILE A 65 -17.19 -10.75 2.92
N GLY A 66 -18.26 -10.41 2.20
CA GLY A 66 -18.92 -11.30 1.24
C GLY A 66 -18.02 -11.75 0.09
N LEU A 67 -16.97 -10.99 -0.24
CA LEU A 67 -15.94 -11.36 -1.21
C LEU A 67 -14.80 -12.21 -0.61
N GLY A 68 -14.84 -12.51 0.69
CA GLY A 68 -13.89 -13.40 1.36
C GLY A 68 -12.67 -12.72 1.97
N PHE A 69 -12.74 -11.42 2.28
CA PHE A 69 -11.62 -10.75 2.95
C PHE A 69 -11.48 -11.21 4.41
N LEU A 70 -10.29 -11.73 4.75
CA LEU A 70 -9.94 -12.23 6.09
C LEU A 70 -8.84 -11.42 6.80
N GLY A 71 -8.40 -10.32 6.19
CA GLY A 71 -7.23 -9.55 6.65
C GLY A 71 -5.96 -9.85 5.88
N TYR A 72 -4.90 -9.10 6.18
CA TYR A 72 -3.55 -9.34 5.67
C TYR A 72 -2.80 -10.30 6.59
N PRO A 73 -2.27 -11.44 6.10
CA PRO A 73 -1.71 -12.50 6.96
C PRO A 73 -0.64 -12.04 7.96
N ALA A 74 0.13 -11.00 7.63
CA ALA A 74 1.18 -10.51 8.51
C ALA A 74 0.67 -9.67 9.70
N PHE A 75 -0.58 -9.20 9.66
CA PHE A 75 -1.14 -8.33 10.70
C PHE A 75 -2.51 -8.86 11.16
N SER A 76 -2.58 -9.38 12.39
CA SER A 76 -3.84 -9.85 12.97
C SER A 76 -4.91 -8.75 13.04
N MET A 77 -6.15 -9.07 12.65
CA MET A 77 -7.29 -8.15 12.78
C MET A 77 -7.77 -7.96 14.23
N GLN A 78 -7.34 -8.83 15.15
CA GLN A 78 -7.70 -8.74 16.57
C GLN A 78 -6.96 -7.62 17.29
N ARG A 79 -5.85 -7.16 16.73
CA ARG A 79 -5.07 -6.05 17.27
C ARG A 79 -5.54 -4.73 16.62
N PRO A 80 -5.96 -3.72 17.40
CA PRO A 80 -6.44 -2.46 16.84
C PRO A 80 -5.40 -1.70 16.02
N ILE A 81 -4.13 -1.78 16.44
CA ILE A 81 -3.00 -1.08 15.78
C ILE A 81 -1.71 -1.89 15.91
N HIS A 82 -1.00 -2.03 14.80
CA HIS A 82 0.32 -2.62 14.69
C HIS A 82 1.35 -1.50 14.61
N ARG A 83 2.45 -1.60 15.37
CA ARG A 83 3.56 -0.61 15.36
C ARG A 83 4.93 -1.25 15.17
N SER A 84 5.03 -2.55 15.40
CA SER A 84 6.26 -3.32 15.24
C SER A 84 6.28 -3.97 13.87
N GLU A 85 7.43 -3.95 13.20
CA GLU A 85 7.67 -4.62 11.93
C GLU A 85 6.71 -4.24 10.79
N VAL A 86 6.00 -3.11 10.87
CA VAL A 86 5.05 -2.69 9.84
C VAL A 86 5.77 -2.41 8.52
N LEU A 87 6.69 -1.44 8.54
CA LEU A 87 7.43 -1.03 7.36
C LEU A 87 8.34 -2.15 6.82
N PRO A 88 9.17 -2.86 7.63
CA PRO A 88 9.94 -4.00 7.15
C PRO A 88 9.08 -5.09 6.50
N THR A 89 7.91 -5.40 7.07
CA THR A 89 7.00 -6.41 6.51
C THR A 89 6.47 -6.02 5.14
N LEU A 90 6.12 -4.76 4.93
CA LEU A 90 5.64 -4.26 3.64
C LEU A 90 6.77 -4.21 2.61
N MET A 91 7.97 -3.79 3.03
CA MET A 91 9.16 -3.71 2.18
C MET A 91 9.59 -5.06 1.59
N ARG A 92 9.28 -6.19 2.25
CA ARG A 92 9.55 -7.55 1.73
C ARG A 92 8.86 -7.86 0.38
N ARG A 93 7.91 -7.03 -0.04
CA ARG A 93 7.21 -7.14 -1.32
C ARG A 93 7.97 -6.51 -2.48
N LEU A 94 8.93 -5.65 -2.18
CA LEU A 94 9.73 -4.94 -3.18
C LEU A 94 11.05 -5.67 -3.41
N PRO A 95 11.64 -5.53 -4.62
CA PRO A 95 13.00 -5.97 -4.87
C PRO A 95 13.99 -5.34 -3.87
N PRO A 96 14.99 -6.09 -3.37
CA PRO A 96 16.05 -5.52 -2.55
C PRO A 96 16.79 -4.39 -3.28
N ARG A 97 17.06 -3.28 -2.57
CA ARG A 97 17.81 -2.12 -3.11
C ARG A 97 19.23 -2.48 -3.57
N SER A 98 19.81 -3.53 -3.01
CA SER A 98 21.16 -4.02 -3.35
C SER A 98 21.23 -4.73 -4.70
N ARG A 99 20.09 -5.00 -5.36
CA ARG A 99 20.10 -5.63 -6.68
C ARG A 99 20.74 -4.71 -7.73
N PRO A 100 21.61 -5.22 -8.62
CA PRO A 100 22.24 -4.42 -9.68
C PRO A 100 21.26 -3.72 -10.62
N ASP A 101 20.05 -4.27 -10.78
CA ASP A 101 18.99 -3.76 -11.65
C ASP A 101 17.95 -2.89 -10.92
N PHE A 102 18.19 -2.51 -9.65
CA PHE A 102 17.25 -1.71 -8.88
C PHE A 102 16.94 -0.35 -9.54
N GLY A 103 17.94 0.29 -10.16
CA GLY A 103 17.71 1.53 -10.92
C GLY A 103 16.76 1.34 -12.12
N ALA A 104 16.80 0.17 -12.78
CA ALA A 104 15.86 -0.16 -13.84
C ALA A 104 14.45 -0.41 -13.28
N PHE A 105 14.35 -1.05 -12.11
CA PHE A 105 13.09 -1.19 -11.37
C PHE A 105 12.45 0.16 -11.05
N LEU A 106 13.23 1.14 -10.56
CA LEU A 106 12.75 2.51 -10.28
C LEU A 106 12.16 3.18 -11.53
N GLN A 107 12.80 2.99 -12.69
CA GLN A 107 12.34 3.56 -13.96
C GLN A 107 10.98 3.02 -14.42
N LEU A 108 10.62 1.77 -14.07
CA LEU A 108 9.28 1.22 -14.35
C LEU A 108 8.16 2.04 -13.72
N TYR A 109 8.48 2.75 -12.62
CA TYR A 109 7.56 3.60 -11.87
C TYR A 109 7.82 5.10 -12.10
N GLY A 110 8.56 5.45 -13.15
CA GLY A 110 8.83 6.85 -13.53
C GLY A 110 9.80 7.59 -12.60
N LEU A 111 10.50 6.86 -11.72
CA LEU A 111 11.53 7.42 -10.84
C LEU A 111 12.87 7.46 -11.58
N ALA A 112 13.72 8.43 -11.24
CA ALA A 112 15.08 8.45 -11.74
C ALA A 112 15.86 7.22 -11.22
N PRO A 113 16.77 6.63 -12.02
CA PRO A 113 17.52 5.43 -11.61
C PRO A 113 18.46 5.67 -10.43
N ASP A 114 18.84 6.92 -10.21
CA ASP A 114 19.66 7.43 -9.10
C ASP A 114 18.80 8.06 -7.99
N ALA A 115 17.47 7.98 -8.07
CA ALA A 115 16.59 8.46 -7.02
C ALA A 115 16.81 7.64 -5.73
N ASN A 116 16.76 8.32 -4.59
CA ASN A 116 16.89 7.69 -3.27
C ASN A 116 15.62 7.94 -2.42
N PRO A 117 14.46 7.34 -2.77
CA PRO A 117 13.24 7.46 -1.98
C PRO A 117 13.43 6.88 -0.57
N SER A 118 12.72 7.43 0.42
CA SER A 118 12.50 6.71 1.68
C SER A 118 11.79 5.38 1.41
N ASP A 119 11.84 4.42 2.33
CA ASP A 119 11.09 3.17 2.19
C ASP A 119 9.59 3.41 2.04
N PHE A 120 9.06 4.40 2.76
CA PHE A 120 7.64 4.76 2.71
C PHE A 120 7.25 5.42 1.39
N ALA A 121 8.10 6.31 0.86
CA ALA A 121 7.92 6.89 -0.47
C ALA A 121 8.04 5.81 -1.55
N LEU A 122 9.05 4.92 -1.46
CA LEU A 122 9.26 3.87 -2.44
C LEU A 122 8.01 2.99 -2.55
N LEU A 123 7.49 2.54 -1.41
CA LEU A 123 6.20 1.87 -1.29
C LEU A 123 5.10 2.66 -2.04
N ALA A 124 4.98 3.96 -1.79
CA ALA A 124 3.94 4.79 -2.42
C ALA A 124 4.08 4.91 -3.94
N TYR A 125 5.32 4.99 -4.45
CA TYR A 125 5.61 5.16 -5.86
C TYR A 125 5.53 3.85 -6.66
N THR A 126 5.90 2.72 -6.05
CA THR A 126 5.89 1.41 -6.73
C THR A 126 4.51 0.76 -6.80
N GLU A 127 3.54 1.30 -6.07
CA GLU A 127 2.16 0.79 -6.05
C GLU A 127 1.19 1.77 -6.74
N GLN A 128 1.69 2.78 -7.45
CA GLN A 128 0.85 3.77 -8.13
C GLN A 128 -0.01 3.13 -9.22
N ASN A 129 -1.32 3.13 -8.98
CA ASN A 129 -2.31 3.37 -10.03
C ASN A 129 -3.26 4.47 -9.53
N TYR A 130 -2.97 5.71 -9.96
CA TYR A 130 -3.84 6.90 -9.97
C TYR A 130 -4.19 7.57 -8.59
N PRO A 131 -4.55 8.87 -8.57
CA PRO A 131 -4.00 9.91 -7.71
C PRO A 131 -4.70 9.96 -6.36
N ALA A 132 -3.96 10.43 -5.35
CA ALA A 132 -4.32 10.41 -3.93
C ALA A 132 -4.24 9.01 -3.29
N THR A 133 -3.00 8.60 -3.01
CA THR A 133 -2.69 7.91 -1.75
C THR A 133 -3.48 6.63 -1.46
N VAL A 134 -3.78 5.82 -2.49
CA VAL A 134 -4.32 4.47 -2.32
C VAL A 134 -3.21 3.45 -2.57
N PHE A 135 -2.98 2.54 -1.63
CA PHE A 135 -1.94 1.53 -1.66
C PHE A 135 -2.51 0.17 -2.10
N PRO A 136 -2.56 -0.20 -3.38
CA PRO A 136 -3.09 -1.49 -3.80
C PRO A 136 -2.18 -2.65 -3.37
N LEU A 137 -2.50 -3.31 -2.27
CA LEU A 137 -1.88 -4.57 -1.90
C LEU A 137 -2.66 -5.73 -2.54
N LEU A 138 -2.32 -6.06 -3.79
CA LEU A 138 -2.83 -7.28 -4.41
C LEU A 138 -2.25 -8.49 -3.65
N ILE A 139 -3.10 -9.21 -2.92
CA ILE A 139 -2.80 -10.56 -2.43
C ILE A 139 -3.44 -11.48 -3.45
N ARG A 140 -2.61 -12.21 -4.21
CA ARG A 140 -3.06 -13.37 -4.98
C ARG A 140 -2.92 -14.61 -4.13
#